data_AF-A0A962T9N1-F1
#
_entry.id   AF-A0A962T9N1-F1
#
_cell.length_a   1.000
_cell.length_b   1.000
_cell.length_c   1.000
_cell.angle_alpha   90.00
_cell.angle_beta   90.00
_cell.angle_gamma   90.00
#
_symmetry.space_group_name_H-M   'P 1'
#
loop_
_entity.id
_entity.type
_entity.pdbx_description
1 polymer ?
#
loop_
_entity_poly.entity_id
_entity_poly.type
_entity_poly.pdbx_seq_one_letter_code
_entity_poly.pdbx_strand_id
1 'polypeptide(L)'
;FVEANEFGALQMDGNEDKLATKIEALDGCIAVYSQAVGASAISQLKARGIQPVKVSPGAEIGDLLESLQQELRDGPSSWLAKAVAAVQPADPSRFDRMEAEGWDE
;
A
#
# COMPACT_ATOMS: atom_id res chain seq x y z
N PHE A 1 7.93 3.13 15.13
CA PHE A 1 7.28 4.37 15.58
C PHE A 1 5.82 4.29 15.13
N VAL A 2 4.87 4.79 15.92
CA VAL A 2 3.45 4.85 15.53
C VAL A 2 3.08 6.33 15.47
N GLU A 3 2.44 6.74 14.38
CA GLU A 3 1.98 8.11 14.17
C GLU A 3 0.46 8.10 14.03
N ALA A 4 -0.20 9.11 14.59
CA ALA A 4 -1.63 9.31 14.46
C ALA A 4 -1.89 10.69 13.86
N ASN A 5 -2.67 10.72 12.78
CA ASN A 5 -3.08 11.94 12.10
C ASN A 5 -4.59 12.13 12.28
N GLU A 6 -5.00 13.27 12.84
CA GLU A 6 -6.41 13.64 13.01
C GLU A 6 -6.83 14.65 11.95
N PHE A 7 -7.92 14.37 11.25
CA PHE A 7 -8.51 15.28 10.29
C PHE A 7 -9.79 15.83 10.90
N GLY A 8 -9.95 17.16 10.93
CA GLY A 8 -11.11 17.81 11.53
C GLY A 8 -12.45 17.44 10.88
N ALA A 9 -13.54 17.98 11.42
CA ALA A 9 -14.90 17.80 10.89
C ALA A 9 -15.03 18.42 9.49
N LEU A 10 -14.71 17.61 8.48
CA LEU A 10 -14.78 17.98 7.09
C LEU A 10 -16.18 17.64 6.58
N GLN A 11 -16.94 18.66 6.17
CA GLN A 11 -18.26 18.44 5.58
C GLN A 11 -18.17 17.46 4.41
N MET A 12 -19.10 16.49 4.33
CA MET A 12 -19.21 15.54 3.22
C MET A 12 -19.88 16.19 2.00
N ASP A 13 -19.35 17.33 1.58
CA ASP A 13 -19.84 18.16 0.47
C ASP A 13 -19.26 17.77 -0.90
N GLY A 14 -18.38 16.75 -0.92
CA GLY A 14 -17.72 16.28 -2.14
C GLY A 14 -16.50 17.11 -2.55
N ASN A 15 -16.02 18.04 -1.72
CA ASN A 15 -14.80 18.79 -2.03
C ASN A 15 -13.56 17.86 -2.04
N GLU A 16 -12.95 17.71 -3.22
CA GLU A 16 -11.79 16.83 -3.46
C GLU A 16 -10.50 17.31 -2.76
N ASP A 17 -10.36 18.61 -2.48
CA ASP A 17 -9.19 19.16 -1.77
C ASP A 17 -9.02 18.52 -0.38
N LYS A 18 -10.12 18.12 0.25
CA LYS A 18 -10.14 17.45 1.55
C LYS A 18 -9.66 16.00 1.50
N LEU A 19 -9.83 15.36 0.35
CA LEU A 19 -9.36 14.00 0.11
C LEU A 19 -7.86 14.00 -0.20
N ALA A 20 -7.39 15.00 -0.94
CA ALA A 20 -5.97 15.17 -1.26
C ALA A 20 -5.10 15.20 0.00
N THR A 21 -5.44 16.02 1.00
CA THR A 21 -4.69 16.11 2.27
C THR A 21 -4.62 14.76 3.01
N LYS A 22 -5.69 13.96 2.99
CA LYS A 22 -5.71 12.62 3.64
C LYS A 22 -4.81 11.64 2.91
N ILE A 23 -4.74 11.72 1.59
CA ILE A 23 -3.90 10.85 0.77
C ILE A 23 -2.43 11.27 0.87
N GLU A 24 -2.15 12.58 0.99
CA GLU A 24 -0.80 13.09 1.24
C GLU A 24 -0.23 12.60 2.57
N ALA A 25 -1.05 12.48 3.62
CA ALA A 25 -0.61 11.90 4.89
C ALA A 25 -0.21 10.42 4.80
N LEU A 26 -0.49 9.73 3.68
CA LEU A 26 -0.10 8.34 3.43
C LEU A 26 1.17 8.23 2.56
N ASP A 27 1.92 9.33 2.38
CA ASP A 27 3.16 9.29 1.62
C ASP A 27 4.16 8.30 2.23
N GLY A 28 4.80 7.51 1.36
CA GLY A 28 5.67 6.40 1.78
C GLY A 28 4.95 5.15 2.31
N CYS A 29 3.62 5.14 2.43
CA CYS A 29 2.88 3.92 2.75
C CYS A 29 2.68 3.04 1.52
N ILE A 30 2.74 1.71 1.69
CA ILE A 30 2.47 0.75 0.61
C ILE A 30 1.00 0.33 0.52
N ALA A 31 0.26 0.48 1.62
CA ALA A 31 -1.14 0.05 1.71
C ALA A 31 -1.92 0.87 2.74
N VAL A 32 -3.23 0.94 2.56
CA VAL A 32 -4.17 1.52 3.52
C VAL A 32 -5.34 0.55 3.76
N TYR A 33 -5.61 0.26 5.02
CA TYR A 33 -6.70 -0.62 5.44
C TYR A 33 -7.89 0.22 5.88
N SER A 34 -9.08 -0.01 5.31
CA SER A 34 -10.27 0.79 5.57
C SER A 34 -11.56 -0.03 5.50
N GLN A 35 -12.55 0.28 6.34
CA GLN A 35 -13.87 -0.37 6.25
C GLN A 35 -14.65 0.07 5.01
N ALA A 36 -14.48 1.33 4.63
CA ALA A 36 -15.10 1.93 3.46
C ALA A 36 -14.12 2.87 2.77
N VAL A 37 -14.08 2.79 1.45
CA VAL A 37 -13.28 3.65 0.58
C VAL A 37 -14.07 3.91 -0.71
N GLY A 38 -14.19 5.18 -1.09
CA GLY A 38 -14.92 5.60 -2.29
C GLY A 38 -14.09 5.44 -3.56
N ALA A 39 -14.75 5.43 -4.73
CA ALA A 39 -14.09 5.22 -6.02
C ALA A 39 -13.00 6.26 -6.34
N SER A 40 -13.25 7.55 -6.05
CA SER A 40 -12.24 8.61 -6.24
C SER A 40 -10.99 8.36 -5.38
N ALA A 41 -11.16 7.97 -4.11
CA ALA A 41 -10.05 7.63 -3.22
C ALA A 41 -9.27 6.41 -3.72
N ILE A 42 -9.95 5.36 -4.19
CA ILE A 42 -9.29 4.18 -4.78
C ILE A 42 -8.41 4.59 -5.96
N SER A 43 -8.93 5.41 -6.88
CA SER A 43 -8.18 5.85 -8.06
C SER A 43 -6.94 6.66 -7.67
N GLN A 44 -7.09 7.60 -6.73
CA GLN A 44 -5.98 8.44 -6.28
C GLN A 44 -4.91 7.65 -5.49
N LEU A 45 -5.30 6.71 -4.64
CA LEU A 45 -4.38 5.82 -3.92
C LEU A 45 -3.57 4.96 -4.88
N LYS A 46 -4.24 4.33 -5.87
CA LYS A 46 -3.57 3.52 -6.88
C LYS A 46 -2.59 4.32 -7.74
N ALA A 47 -2.92 5.57 -8.07
CA ALA A 47 -2.03 6.46 -8.80
C ALA A 47 -0.73 6.76 -8.03
N ARG A 48 -0.76 6.70 -6.69
CA ARG A 48 0.41 6.84 -5.81
C ARG A 48 1.06 5.50 -5.44
N GLY A 49 0.60 4.38 -6.01
CA GLY A 49 1.12 3.06 -5.67
C GLY A 49 0.68 2.52 -4.30
N ILE A 50 -0.27 3.19 -3.64
CA ILE A 50 -0.80 2.77 -2.34
C ILE A 50 -1.94 1.78 -2.58
N GLN A 51 -1.83 0.57 -2.02
CA GLN A 51 -2.87 -0.46 -2.15
C GLN A 51 -4.05 -0.20 -1.17
N PRO A 52 -5.27 0.05 -1.65
CA PRO A 52 -6.45 0.06 -0.78
C PRO A 52 -6.88 -1.36 -0.43
N VAL A 53 -6.99 -1.66 0.87
CA VAL A 53 -7.49 -2.93 1.39
C VAL A 53 -8.79 -2.69 2.16
N LYS A 54 -9.87 -3.35 1.74
CA LYS A 54 -11.15 -3.28 2.44
C LYS A 54 -11.15 -4.31 3.57
N VAL A 55 -11.46 -3.86 4.78
CA VAL A 55 -11.59 -4.73 5.96
C VAL A 55 -13.03 -4.83 6.43
N SER A 56 -13.32 -5.89 7.18
CA SER A 56 -14.61 -6.08 7.83
C SER A 56 -14.82 -5.03 8.94
N PRO A 57 -16.07 -4.58 9.18
CA PRO A 57 -16.39 -3.78 10.35
C PRO A 57 -15.96 -4.48 11.63
N GLY A 58 -15.30 -3.74 12.54
CA GLY A 58 -14.79 -4.30 13.80
C GLY A 58 -13.52 -5.14 13.68
N ALA A 59 -12.85 -5.14 12.52
CA ALA A 59 -11.53 -5.74 12.41
C ALA A 59 -10.53 -5.00 13.32
N GLU A 60 -9.88 -5.75 14.20
CA GLU A 60 -8.85 -5.25 15.11
C GLU A 60 -7.54 -5.00 14.36
N ILE A 61 -6.86 -3.90 14.69
CA ILE A 61 -5.59 -3.54 14.04
C ILE A 61 -4.52 -4.63 14.29
N GLY A 62 -4.52 -5.22 15.50
CA GLY A 62 -3.60 -6.30 15.86
C GLY A 62 -3.69 -7.50 14.91
N ASP A 63 -4.91 -8.01 14.71
CA ASP A 63 -5.17 -9.16 13.84
C ASP A 63 -4.79 -8.87 12.38
N LEU A 64 -5.07 -7.65 11.90
CA LEU A 64 -4.68 -7.22 10.55
C LEU A 64 -3.16 -7.19 10.38
N LEU A 65 -2.43 -6.70 11.39
CA LEU A 65 -0.97 -6.69 11.39
C LEU A 65 -0.39 -8.10 11.43
N GLU A 66 -0.93 -8.99 12.27
CA GLU A 66 -0.49 -10.39 12.34
C GLU A 66 -0.69 -11.10 11.00
N SER A 67 -1.85 -10.92 10.37
CA SER A 67 -2.15 -11.46 9.04
C SER A 67 -1.17 -10.95 7.98
N LEU A 68 -0.91 -9.64 7.93
CA LEU A 68 0.04 -9.04 6.99
C LEU A 68 1.47 -9.57 7.21
N GLN A 69 1.91 -9.68 8.46
CA GLN A 69 3.23 -10.22 8.79
C GLN A 69 3.35 -11.70 8.42
N GLN A 70 2.27 -12.48 8.57
CA GLN A 70 2.25 -13.88 8.15
C GLN A 70 2.35 -13.99 6.62
N GLU A 71 1.61 -13.16 5.88
CA GLU A 71 1.69 -13.10 4.41
C GLU A 71 3.10 -12.74 3.92
N LEU A 72 3.78 -11.81 4.60
CA LEU A 72 5.18 -11.48 4.29
C LEU A 72 6.13 -12.66 4.50
N ARG A 73 5.86 -13.52 5.49
CA ARG A 73 6.70 -14.69 5.82
C ARG A 73 6.47 -15.86 4.86
N ASP A 74 5.21 -16.14 4.52
CA ASP A 74 4.84 -17.33 3.75
C ASP A 74 5.10 -17.19 2.23
N GLY A 75 5.41 -15.96 1.80
CA GLY A 75 5.57 -15.60 0.41
C GLY A 75 4.54 -14.53 0.07
N PRO A 76 4.96 -13.26 -0.14
CA PRO A 76 4.02 -12.17 -0.29
C PRO A 76 3.11 -12.42 -1.49
N SER A 77 1.82 -12.15 -1.33
CA SER A 77 0.90 -12.24 -2.47
C SER A 77 1.34 -11.29 -3.59
N SER A 78 0.81 -11.48 -4.79
CA SER A 78 1.25 -10.76 -6.00
C SER A 78 1.24 -9.24 -5.83
N TRP A 79 0.30 -8.67 -5.05
CA TRP A 79 0.27 -7.23 -4.79
C TRP A 79 1.34 -6.81 -3.78
N LEU A 80 1.54 -7.56 -2.70
CA LEU A 80 2.49 -7.24 -1.64
C LEU A 80 3.92 -7.39 -2.13
N ALA A 81 4.19 -8.42 -2.94
CA ALA A 81 5.47 -8.63 -3.62
C ALA A 81 5.79 -7.43 -4.52
N LYS A 82 4.81 -6.96 -5.30
CA LYS A 82 4.95 -5.79 -6.16
C LYS A 82 5.19 -4.51 -5.35
N ALA A 83 4.46 -4.32 -4.26
CA ALA A 83 4.59 -3.13 -3.41
C ALA A 83 5.96 -3.08 -2.72
N VAL A 84 6.41 -4.21 -2.16
CA VAL A 84 7.74 -4.34 -1.54
C VAL A 84 8.86 -4.14 -2.56
N ALA A 85 8.72 -4.66 -3.79
CA ALA A 85 9.68 -4.45 -4.86
C ALA A 85 9.71 -3.00 -5.36
N ALA A 86 8.60 -2.27 -5.30
CA ALA A 86 8.53 -0.86 -5.69
C ALA A 86 9.24 0.07 -4.70
N VAL A 87 9.33 -0.33 -3.42
CA VAL A 87 10.06 0.41 -2.37
C VAL A 87 11.53 0.04 -2.35
N GLN A 88 11.89 -1.18 -2.77
CA GLN A 88 13.29 -1.55 -2.92
C GLN A 88 13.88 -0.93 -4.19
N PRO A 89 15.07 -0.31 -4.11
CA PRO A 89 15.74 0.18 -5.31
C PRO A 89 15.99 -1.00 -6.26
N ALA A 90 15.68 -0.80 -7.54
CA ALA A 90 15.96 -1.80 -8.55
C ALA A 90 17.46 -2.13 -8.52
N ASP A 91 17.79 -3.41 -8.34
CA ASP A 91 19.18 -3.88 -8.40
C ASP A 91 19.72 -3.62 -9.81
N PRO A 92 20.66 -2.68 -10.00
CA PRO A 92 21.18 -2.35 -11.32
C PRO A 92 21.95 -3.54 -11.93
N SER A 93 22.42 -4.48 -11.11
CA SER A 93 23.11 -5.71 -11.55
C SER A 93 22.15 -6.87 -11.86
N ARG A 94 20.83 -6.66 -11.80
CA ARG A 94 19.83 -7.69 -12.10
C ARG A 94 19.98 -8.24 -13.53
N PHE A 95 20.31 -7.37 -14.49
CA PHE A 95 20.53 -7.77 -15.88
C PHE A 95 21.89 -8.46 -16.05
N ASP A 96 22.94 -7.99 -15.36
CA ASP A 96 24.27 -8.59 -15.39
C ASP A 96 24.26 -10.03 -14.83
N ARG A 97 23.47 -10.28 -13.77
CA ARG A 97 23.25 -11.63 -13.24
C ARG A 97 22.51 -12.54 -14.20
N MET A 98 21.51 -12.02 -14.91
CA MET A 98 20.73 -12.78 -15.89
C MET A 98 21.56 -13.09 -17.15
N GLU A 99 22.51 -12.23 -17.52
CA GLU A 99 23.50 -12.49 -18.57
C GLU A 99 24.53 -13.56 -18.12
N ALA A 100 24.98 -13.50 -16.86
CA ALA A 100 25.93 -14.47 -16.29
C ALA A 100 25.34 -15.87 -16.07
N GLU A 101 24.02 -15.98 -15.85
CA GLU A 101 23.34 -17.27 -15.66
C GLU A 101 23.23 -18.09 -16.95
N GLY A 102 23.46 -17.49 -18.13
CA GLY A 102 23.45 -18.18 -19.42
C GLY A 102 22.06 -18.70 -19.77
N TRP A 103 21.62 -18.47 -21.00
CA TRP A 103 20.44 -19.18 -21.51
C TRP A 103 20.84 -20.66 -21.69
N ASP A 104 20.50 -21.52 -20.73
CA ASP A 104 20.47 -22.96 -20.99
C ASP A 104 19.34 -23.20 -22.01
N GLU A 105 19.75 -23.70 -23.17
CA GLU A 105 18.92 -23.98 -24.35
C GLU A 105 17.91 -25.12 -24.10
#